data_AF-X1FNS3-F1
#
_entry.id   AF-X1FNS3-F1
#
_cell.length_a   1.000
_cell.length_b   1.000
_cell.length_c   1.000
_cell.angle_alpha   90.00
_cell.angle_beta   90.00
_cell.angle_gamma   90.00
#
_symmetry.space_group_name_H-M   'P 1'
#
loop_
_entity.id
_entity.type
_entity.pdbx_description
1 polymer ?
#
loop_
_entity_poly.entity_id
_entity_poly.type
_entity_poly.pdbx_seq_one_letter_code
_entity_poly.pdbx_strand_id
1 'polypeptide(L)' 'MNFTELGIRSEHSIAALKKINISKPTPVQQKSIPLILKGQNIMAQARTGSGKTLA' A
#
# COMPACT_ATOMS: atom_id res chain seq x y z
N MET A 1 11.71 -0.30 -2.37
CA MET A 1 10.64 -0.24 -1.36
C MET A 1 9.58 -1.29 -1.68
N ASN A 2 9.43 -2.29 -0.84
CA ASN A 2 8.45 -3.37 -0.92
C ASN A 2 7.39 -3.20 0.21
N PHE A 3 6.31 -3.99 0.19
CA PHE A 3 5.23 -3.85 1.18
C PHE A 3 5.66 -4.17 2.61
N THR A 4 6.60 -5.09 2.79
CA THR A 4 7.17 -5.42 4.11
C THR A 4 7.96 -4.27 4.71
N GLU A 5 8.72 -3.53 3.89
CA GLU A 5 9.45 -2.32 4.29
C GLU A 5 8.50 -1.18 4.67
N LEU A 6 7.28 -1.16 4.12
CA LEU A 6 6.24 -0.20 4.50
C LEU A 6 5.50 -0.57 5.81
N GLY A 7 5.80 -1.72 6.41
CA GLY A 7 5.20 -2.17 7.67
C GLY A 7 4.05 -3.17 7.51
N ILE A 8 3.71 -3.61 6.29
CA ILE A 8 2.74 -4.69 6.09
C ILE A 8 3.40 -6.01 6.50
N ARG A 9 3.01 -6.56 7.66
CA ARG A 9 3.55 -7.82 8.20
C ARG A 9 2.66 -9.05 7.96
N SER A 10 1.43 -8.85 7.48
CA SER A 10 0.50 -9.93 7.19
C SER A 10 0.98 -10.74 5.97
N GLU A 11 1.37 -11.99 6.21
CA GLU A 11 1.74 -12.91 5.14
C GLU A 11 0.58 -13.16 4.16
N HIS A 12 -0.65 -13.24 4.67
CA HIS A 12 -1.85 -13.37 3.85
C HIS A 12 -2.02 -12.18 2.88
N SER A 13 -1.82 -10.96 3.36
CA SER A 13 -1.92 -9.75 2.54
C SER A 13 -0.82 -9.72 1.47
N ILE A 14 0.42 -10.08 1.84
CA ILE A 14 1.54 -10.14 0.90
C ILE A 14 1.30 -11.22 -0.17
N ALA A 15 0.82 -12.38 0.22
CA ALA A 15 0.48 -13.46 -0.71
C ALA A 15 -0.66 -13.06 -1.66
N ALA A 16 -1.68 -12.37 -1.16
CA ALA A 16 -2.77 -11.85 -1.98
C ALA A 16 -2.27 -10.84 -3.02
N LEU A 17 -1.42 -9.88 -2.62
CA LEU A 17 -0.80 -8.91 -3.51
C LEU A 17 0.03 -9.59 -4.62
N LYS A 18 0.81 -10.62 -4.27
CA LYS A 18 1.57 -11.41 -5.24
C LYS A 18 0.66 -12.14 -6.24
N LYS A 19 -0.46 -12.73 -5.79
CA LYS A 19 -1.43 -13.41 -6.68
C LYS A 19 -2.01 -12.51 -7.75
N ILE A 20 -2.18 -11.22 -7.45
CA ILE A 20 -2.66 -10.21 -8.41
C ILE A 20 -1.52 -9.46 -9.11
N ASN A 21 -0.29 -10.01 -9.08
CA ASN A 21 0.91 -9.43 -9.70
C ASN A 21 1.31 -8.03 -9.19
N ILE A 22 0.92 -7.69 -7.96
CA ILE A 22 1.34 -6.45 -7.30
C ILE A 22 2.54 -6.76 -6.42
N SER A 23 3.73 -6.48 -6.93
CA SER A 23 5.00 -6.74 -6.24
C SER A 23 5.60 -5.50 -5.59
N LYS A 24 5.25 -4.30 -6.08
CA LYS A 24 5.79 -3.02 -5.61
C LYS A 24 4.66 -2.04 -5.29
N PRO A 25 4.74 -1.34 -4.15
CA PRO A 25 3.78 -0.29 -3.81
C PRO A 25 3.94 0.90 -4.77
N THR A 26 2.82 1.50 -5.17
CA THR A 26 2.79 2.71 -6.00
C THR A 26 3.21 3.95 -5.19
N PRO A 27 3.56 5.08 -5.83
CA PRO A 27 3.98 6.28 -5.09
C PRO A 27 2.95 6.80 -4.07
N VAL A 28 1.65 6.65 -4.35
CA VAL A 28 0.60 7.04 -3.38
C VAL A 28 0.57 6.05 -2.20
N GLN A 29 0.68 4.75 -2.45
CA GLN A 29 0.74 3.71 -1.41
C GLN A 29 1.98 3.87 -0.51
N GLN A 30 3.15 4.18 -1.09
CA GLN A 30 4.39 4.40 -0.33
C GLN A 30 4.27 5.55 0.67
N LYS A 31 3.50 6.60 0.32
CA LYS A 31 3.25 7.75 1.20
C LYS A 31 2.12 7.49 2.19
N SER A 32 1.06 6.79 1.77
CA SER A 32 -0.14 6.58 2.56
C SER A 32 -0.02 5.45 3.59
N ILE A 33 0.52 4.29 3.20
CA ILE A 33 0.54 3.08 4.04
C ILE A 33 1.19 3.33 5.40
N PRO A 34 2.38 3.98 5.50
CA PRO A 34 2.99 4.23 6.81
C PRO A 34 2.17 5.14 7.72
N LEU A 35 1.35 6.04 7.17
CA LEU A 35 0.48 6.94 7.92
C LEU A 35 -0.79 6.21 8.39
N ILE A 36 -1.39 5.41 7.50
CA ILE A 36 -2.56 4.56 7.80
C ILE A 36 -2.20 3.56 8.91
N LEU A 37 -1.04 2.90 8.83
CA LEU A 37 -0.58 1.96 9.86
C LEU A 37 -0.33 2.62 11.22
N LYS A 38 -0.14 3.94 11.26
CA LYS A 38 -0.05 4.74 12.50
C LYS A 38 -1.43 5.17 13.03
N GLY A 39 -2.52 4.76 12.39
CA GLY A 39 -3.89 5.15 12.75
C GLY A 39 -4.23 6.59 12.40
N GLN A 40 -3.47 7.22 11.49
CA GLN A 40 -3.73 8.61 11.09
C GLN A 40 -4.82 8.68 10.02
N ASN A 41 -5.72 9.64 10.16
CA ASN A 41 -6.64 10.02 9.09
C ASN A 41 -5.88 10.81 8.03
N ILE A 42 -5.95 10.39 6.77
CA ILE A 42 -5.23 11.03 5.66
C ILE A 42 -6.16 11.32 4.49
N MET A 43 -5.84 12.36 3.73
CA MET A 43 -6.44 12.63 2.42
C MET A 43 -5.40 12.34 1.33
N ALA A 44 -5.65 11.33 0.49
CA ALA A 44 -4.77 10.96 -0.60
C ALA A 44 -5.38 11.38 -1.95
N GLN A 45 -4.78 12.38 -2.61
CA GLN A 45 -5.20 12.82 -3.94
C GLN A 45 -4.32 12.16 -5.02
N ALA A 46 -4.92 11.32 -5.86
CA ALA A 46 -4.24 10.71 -7.00
C ALA A 46 -5.24 10.29 -8.09
N ARG A 47 -4.81 10.38 -9.36
CA ARG A 47 -5.58 9.96 -10.54
C ARG A 47 -6.05 8.49 -10.44
N THR A 48 -7.16 8.13 -11.08
CA THR A 48 -7.61 6.74 -11.23
C THR A 48 -6.55 5.86 -11.90
N GLY A 49 -6.35 4.63 -11.41
CA GLY A 49 -5.25 3.77 -11.82
C GLY A 49 -3.93 3.99 -11.06
N SER A 50 -3.86 4.94 -10.12
CA SER A 50 -2.67 5.18 -9.27
C SER A 50 -2.44 4.13 -8.17
N GLY A 51 -3.36 3.18 -7.99
CA GLY A 51 -3.33 2.21 -6.90
C GLY A 51 -3.86 2.74 -5.56
N LYS A 52 -4.48 3.94 -5.52
CA LYS A 52 -5.04 4.52 -4.28
C LYS A 52 -6.13 3.69 -3.59
N THR A 53 -6.77 2.75 -4.29
CA THR A 53 -7.82 1.87 -3.74
C THR A 53 -7.27 0.77 -2.83
N LEU A 54 -6.01 0.38 -3.04
CA LEU A 54 -5.34 -0.67 -2.27
C LEU A 54 -4.39 -0.11 -1.19
N ALA A 55 -4.34 1.22 -1.06
CA ALA A 55 -3.54 1.92 -0.07
C ALA A 55 -4.29 1.94 1.26
#